data_AF-A0A961BYQ2-F1
#
_entry.id   AF-A0A961BYQ2-F1
#
_cell.length_a   1.000
_cell.length_b   1.000
_cell.length_c   1.000
_cell.angle_alpha   90.00
_cell.angle_beta   90.00
_cell.angle_gamma   90.00
#
_symmetry.space_group_name_H-M   'P 1'
#
loop_
_entity.id
_entity.type
_entity.pdbx_description
1 polymer ?
#
loop_
_entity_poly.entity_id
_entity_poly.type
_entity_poly.pdbx_seq_one_letter_code
_entity_poly.pdbx_strand_id
1 'polypeptide(L)'
;MTIPTKPMMALRFIATVVLSAVVAQAGWAAAYLGGDRSYLRQHTLGGGVTLAVCVLAATAYVALRRAAGRVNVALAIFLAAAVGGQYALGAVEAVGPHIFLGVLIAMIATALTSWTYRHQDSSVITSGDGLAPGSGR
;
A
#
# COMPACT_ATOMS: atom_id res chain seq x y z
N MET A 1 2.39 0.94 -25.45
CA MET A 1 2.26 0.59 -24.02
C MET A 1 3.54 -0.10 -23.61
N THR A 2 4.31 0.44 -22.68
CA THR A 2 5.55 -0.19 -22.17
C THR A 2 5.19 -1.26 -21.15
N ILE A 3 5.74 -2.46 -21.31
CA ILE A 3 5.52 -3.57 -20.37
C ILE A 3 6.34 -3.27 -19.09
N PRO A 4 5.72 -3.26 -17.90
CA PRO A 4 6.45 -3.01 -16.65
C PRO A 4 7.50 -4.09 -16.38
N THR A 5 8.61 -3.70 -15.73
CA THR A 5 9.60 -4.70 -15.28
C THR A 5 8.99 -5.65 -14.24
N LYS A 6 9.59 -6.84 -14.06
CA LYS A 6 9.15 -7.82 -13.06
C LYS A 6 9.04 -7.23 -11.63
N PRO A 7 10.01 -6.43 -11.14
CA PRO A 7 9.88 -5.74 -9.85
C PRO A 7 8.66 -4.81 -9.78
N MET A 8 8.36 -4.08 -10.85
CA MET A 8 7.20 -3.18 -10.89
C MET A 8 5.88 -3.94 -10.86
N MET A 9 5.78 -5.07 -11.58
CA MET A 9 4.60 -5.94 -11.52
C MET A 9 4.39 -6.49 -10.10
N ALA A 10 5.47 -6.91 -9.42
CA ALA A 10 5.41 -7.38 -8.05
C ALA A 10 4.93 -6.27 -7.09
N LEU A 11 5.46 -5.06 -7.20
CA LEU A 11 5.03 -3.92 -6.37
C LEU A 11 3.55 -3.57 -6.60
N ARG A 12 3.07 -3.61 -7.84
CA ARG A 12 1.65 -3.38 -8.16
C ARG A 12 0.76 -4.43 -7.53
N PHE A 13 1.13 -5.71 -7.63
CA PHE A 13 0.41 -6.80 -6.98
C PHE A 13 0.35 -6.61 -5.45
N ILE A 14 1.50 -6.30 -4.83
CA ILE A 14 1.59 -6.04 -3.38
C ILE A 14 0.70 -4.86 -2.98
N ALA A 15 0.72 -3.77 -3.74
CA ALA A 15 -0.14 -2.60 -3.49
C ALA A 15 -1.63 -2.98 -3.51
N THR A 16 -2.05 -3.79 -4.49
CA THR A 16 -3.42 -4.29 -4.58
C THR A 16 -3.78 -5.16 -3.38
N VAL A 17 -2.91 -6.08 -2.96
CA VAL A 17 -3.13 -6.93 -1.77
C VAL A 17 -3.30 -6.08 -0.51
N VAL A 18 -2.46 -5.06 -0.34
CA VAL A 18 -2.56 -4.09 0.78
C VAL A 18 -3.92 -3.36 0.73
N LEU A 19 -4.31 -2.83 -0.43
CA LEU A 19 -5.58 -2.13 -0.58
C LEU A 19 -6.77 -3.04 -0.29
N SER A 20 -6.75 -4.28 -0.79
CA SER A 20 -7.79 -5.27 -0.51
C SER A 20 -7.91 -5.58 0.98
N ALA A 21 -6.79 -5.75 1.69
CA ALA A 21 -6.79 -5.99 3.14
C ALA A 21 -7.36 -4.81 3.93
N VAL A 22 -7.01 -3.58 3.54
CA VAL A 22 -7.52 -2.35 4.17
C VAL A 22 -9.03 -2.17 3.91
N VAL A 23 -9.48 -2.42 2.67
CA VAL A 23 -10.92 -2.36 2.32
C VAL A 23 -11.70 -3.44 3.08
N ALA A 24 -11.17 -4.67 3.19
CA ALA A 24 -11.82 -5.73 3.96
C ALA A 24 -11.96 -5.35 5.44
N GLN A 25 -10.93 -4.75 6.04
CA GLN A 25 -10.97 -4.24 7.41
C GLN A 25 -12.04 -3.19 7.62
N ALA A 26 -12.14 -2.21 6.71
CA ALA A 26 -13.19 -1.20 6.75
C ALA A 26 -14.58 -1.82 6.58
N GLY A 27 -14.73 -2.83 5.71
CA GLY A 27 -15.97 -3.57 5.52
C GLY A 27 -16.44 -4.32 6.77
N TRP A 28 -15.54 -5.05 7.44
CA TRP A 28 -15.87 -5.74 8.70
C TRP A 28 -16.19 -4.75 9.84
N ALA A 29 -15.48 -3.63 9.93
CA ALA A 29 -15.79 -2.58 10.89
C ALA A 29 -17.19 -1.98 10.62
N ALA A 30 -17.52 -1.68 9.36
CA ALA A 30 -18.83 -1.18 8.98
C ALA A 30 -19.95 -2.17 9.29
N ALA A 31 -19.75 -3.46 9.00
CA ALA A 31 -20.73 -4.51 9.32
C ALA A 31 -20.98 -4.65 10.83
N TYR A 32 -19.92 -4.57 11.63
CA TYR A 32 -20.03 -4.55 13.09
C TYR A 32 -20.83 -3.34 13.60
N LEU A 33 -20.52 -2.13 13.08
CA LEU A 33 -21.27 -0.91 13.40
C LEU A 33 -22.73 -0.98 12.91
N GLY A 34 -23.01 -1.76 11.87
CA GLY A 34 -24.36 -2.06 11.38
C GLY A 34 -25.16 -3.03 12.26
N GLY A 35 -24.57 -3.55 13.34
CA GLY A 35 -25.26 -4.34 14.37
C GLY A 35 -24.91 -5.83 14.40
N ASP A 36 -24.18 -6.36 13.41
CA ASP A 36 -23.75 -7.75 13.40
C ASP A 36 -22.45 -7.93 14.20
N ARG A 37 -22.61 -8.30 15.48
CA ARG A 37 -21.49 -8.52 16.42
C ARG A 37 -20.51 -9.60 15.97
N SER A 38 -20.91 -10.51 15.07
CA SER A 38 -20.01 -11.58 14.63
C SER A 38 -18.77 -10.99 13.95
N TYR A 39 -18.91 -9.90 13.18
CA TYR A 39 -17.82 -9.26 12.43
C TYR A 39 -16.73 -8.62 13.30
N LEU A 40 -16.97 -8.44 14.61
CA LEU A 40 -15.93 -7.98 15.52
C LEU A 40 -14.74 -8.95 15.51
N ARG A 41 -15.00 -10.26 15.48
CA ARG A 41 -13.93 -11.28 15.46
C ARG A 41 -13.10 -11.20 14.17
N GLN A 42 -13.76 -11.03 13.04
CA GLN A 42 -13.14 -10.88 11.72
C GLN A 42 -12.31 -9.60 11.67
N HIS A 43 -12.85 -8.49 12.19
CA HIS A 43 -12.14 -7.23 12.29
C HIS A 43 -10.87 -7.37 13.15
N THR A 44 -10.97 -7.93 14.35
CA THR A 44 -9.83 -8.12 15.27
C THR A 44 -8.75 -9.03 14.68
N LEU A 45 -9.11 -10.22 14.19
CA LEU A 45 -8.14 -11.15 13.59
C LEU A 45 -7.51 -10.55 12.33
N GLY A 46 -8.35 -9.96 11.49
CA GLY A 46 -7.92 -9.31 10.28
C GLY A 46 -7.01 -8.11 10.53
N GLY A 47 -7.12 -7.42 11.68
CA GLY A 47 -6.22 -6.35 12.06
C GLY A 47 -4.77 -6.82 12.16
N GLY A 48 -4.55 -7.99 12.75
CA GLY A 48 -3.23 -8.63 12.81
C GLY A 48 -2.72 -9.05 11.42
N VAL A 49 -3.59 -9.60 10.58
CA VAL A 49 -3.25 -9.97 9.20
C VAL A 49 -2.90 -8.74 8.36
N THR A 50 -3.70 -7.68 8.43
CA THR A 50 -3.46 -6.42 7.70
C THR A 50 -2.16 -5.78 8.16
N LEU A 51 -1.86 -5.78 9.46
CA LEU A 51 -0.57 -5.30 9.97
C LEU A 51 0.60 -6.10 9.37
N ALA A 52 0.53 -7.44 9.40
CA ALA A 52 1.57 -8.28 8.81
C ALA A 52 1.74 -8.02 7.30
N VAL A 53 0.65 -7.90 6.55
CA VAL A 53 0.66 -7.57 5.11
C VAL A 53 1.30 -6.21 4.87
N CYS A 54 0.98 -5.17 5.64
CA CYS A 54 1.56 -3.85 5.49
C CYS A 54 3.06 -3.82 5.84
N VAL A 55 3.49 -4.57 6.86
CA VAL A 55 4.92 -4.69 7.21
C VAL A 55 5.69 -5.38 6.09
N LEU A 56 5.20 -6.52 5.61
CA LEU A 56 5.82 -7.24 4.48
C LEU A 56 5.86 -6.39 3.21
N ALA A 57 4.79 -5.63 2.94
CA ALA A 57 4.77 -4.67 1.84
C ALA A 57 5.85 -3.60 2.03
N ALA A 58 5.93 -2.94 3.18
CA ALA A 58 6.96 -1.94 3.45
C ALA A 58 8.38 -2.51 3.24
N THR A 59 8.65 -3.73 3.72
CA THR A 59 9.93 -4.43 3.46
C THR A 59 10.17 -4.63 1.97
N ALA A 60 9.17 -5.09 1.20
CA ALA A 60 9.29 -5.29 -0.23
C ALA A 60 9.54 -3.97 -1.00
N TYR A 61 8.85 -2.88 -0.64
CA TYR A 61 9.07 -1.56 -1.23
C TYR A 61 10.49 -1.04 -0.94
N VAL A 62 11.02 -1.25 0.27
CA VAL A 62 12.40 -0.88 0.62
C VAL A 62 13.43 -1.74 -0.13
N ALA A 63 13.19 -3.05 -0.23
CA ALA A 63 14.06 -3.97 -0.97
C ALA A 63 14.10 -3.62 -2.47
N LEU A 64 12.96 -3.25 -3.03
CA LEU A 64 12.80 -2.87 -4.44
C LEU A 64 12.80 -1.34 -4.64
N ARG A 65 13.42 -0.58 -3.72
CA ARG A 65 13.37 0.91 -3.72
C ARG A 65 13.80 1.58 -5.02
N ARG A 66 14.70 0.93 -5.78
CA ARG A 66 15.15 1.42 -7.10
C ARG A 66 14.03 1.39 -8.13
N ALA A 67 13.17 0.39 -8.09
CA ALA A 67 11.99 0.29 -8.94
C ALA A 67 10.82 1.11 -8.36
N ALA A 68 10.67 1.15 -7.03
CA ALA A 68 9.52 1.79 -6.38
C ALA A 68 9.56 3.33 -6.41
N GLY A 69 10.75 3.93 -6.30
CA GLY A 69 10.91 5.37 -6.12
C GLY A 69 10.63 5.83 -4.68
N ARG A 70 11.17 7.00 -4.31
CA ARG A 70 11.20 7.49 -2.91
C ARG A 70 9.81 7.73 -2.32
N VAL A 71 8.87 8.23 -3.12
CA VAL A 71 7.49 8.54 -2.67
C VAL A 71 6.75 7.27 -2.28
N ASN A 72 6.81 6.22 -3.10
CA ASN A 72 6.13 4.96 -2.81
C ASN A 72 6.74 4.25 -1.60
N VAL A 73 8.06 4.30 -1.44
CA VAL A 73 8.73 3.76 -0.24
C VAL A 73 8.27 4.49 1.02
N ALA A 74 8.21 5.82 0.98
CA ALA A 74 7.73 6.62 2.10
C ALA A 74 6.26 6.30 2.45
N LEU A 75 5.39 6.20 1.43
CA LEU A 75 3.98 5.83 1.62
C LEU A 75 3.84 4.42 2.22
N ALA A 76 4.61 3.44 1.76
CA ALA A 76 4.55 2.07 2.29
C ALA A 76 5.01 1.99 3.75
N ILE A 77 6.09 2.68 4.11
CA ILE A 77 6.57 2.76 5.50
C ILE A 77 5.55 3.47 6.38
N PHE A 78 5.05 4.61 5.94
CA PHE A 78 4.07 5.40 6.69
C PHE A 78 2.77 4.62 6.89
N LEU A 79 2.30 3.90 5.87
CA LEU A 79 1.13 3.04 5.97
C LEU A 79 1.33 1.92 7.00
N ALA A 80 2.49 1.24 6.99
CA ALA A 80 2.78 0.21 7.98
C ALA A 80 2.81 0.78 9.41
N ALA A 81 3.41 1.94 9.61
CA ALA A 81 3.41 2.62 10.90
C ALA A 81 2.00 3.04 11.34
N ALA A 82 1.19 3.60 10.43
CA ALA A 82 -0.18 4.01 10.70
C ALA A 82 -1.07 2.80 11.08
N VAL A 83 -0.95 1.68 10.37
CA VAL A 83 -1.66 0.43 10.71
C VAL A 83 -1.20 -0.13 12.06
N GLY A 84 0.09 -0.01 12.40
CA GLY A 84 0.58 -0.33 13.74
C GLY A 84 -0.07 0.55 14.82
N GLY A 85 -0.18 1.86 14.58
CA GLY A 85 -0.91 2.78 15.44
C GLY A 85 -2.40 2.44 15.57
N GLN A 86 -3.04 2.08 14.45
CA GLN A 86 -4.43 1.64 14.42
C GLN A 86 -4.67 0.40 15.27
N TYR A 87 -3.77 -0.58 15.17
CA TYR A 87 -3.82 -1.80 15.96
C TYR A 87 -3.68 -1.51 17.46
N ALA A 88 -2.74 -0.64 17.84
CA ALA A 88 -2.56 -0.22 19.23
C ALA A 88 -3.78 0.54 19.77
N LEU A 89 -4.37 1.46 18.98
CA LEU A 89 -5.59 2.17 19.37
C LEU A 89 -6.78 1.23 19.57
N GLY A 90 -6.88 0.18 18.73
CA GLY A 90 -7.90 -0.86 18.90
C GLY A 90 -7.72 -1.65 20.19
N ALA A 91 -6.48 -1.94 20.58
CA ALA A 91 -6.17 -2.68 21.80
C ALA A 91 -6.48 -1.90 23.10
N VAL A 92 -6.41 -0.58 23.06
CA VAL A 92 -6.78 0.30 24.21
C VAL A 92 -8.19 0.88 24.11
N GLU A 93 -9.00 0.37 23.16
CA GLU A 93 -10.39 0.78 22.94
C GLU A 93 -10.59 2.29 22.71
N ALA A 94 -9.60 2.97 22.12
CA ALA A 94 -9.67 4.39 21.79
C ALA A 94 -10.50 4.63 20.51
N VAL A 95 -11.81 4.42 20.59
CA VAL A 95 -12.74 4.32 19.45
C VAL A 95 -12.68 5.52 18.50
N GLY A 96 -12.79 6.74 19.01
CA GLY A 96 -12.82 7.96 18.16
C GLY A 96 -11.57 8.11 17.30
N PRO A 97 -10.36 8.18 17.91
CA PRO A 97 -9.10 8.20 17.18
C PRO A 97 -8.90 6.99 16.27
N HIS A 98 -9.34 5.79 16.70
CA HIS A 98 -9.27 4.57 15.90
C HIS A 98 -10.09 4.69 14.61
N ILE A 99 -11.34 5.16 14.67
CA ILE A 99 -12.18 5.34 13.47
C ILE A 99 -11.53 6.36 12.53
N PHE A 100 -11.10 7.51 13.06
CA PHE A 100 -10.47 8.57 12.26
C PHE A 100 -9.21 8.08 11.54
N LEU A 101 -8.28 7.44 12.27
CA LEU A 101 -7.05 6.91 11.68
C LEU A 101 -7.34 5.80 10.67
N GLY A 102 -8.38 4.98 10.89
CA GLY A 102 -8.83 3.97 9.93
C GLY A 102 -9.20 4.56 8.57
N VAL A 103 -9.89 5.71 8.56
CA VAL A 103 -10.21 6.43 7.30
C VAL A 103 -8.93 6.95 6.63
N LEU A 104 -8.01 7.55 7.38
CA LEU A 104 -6.73 8.01 6.84
C LEU A 104 -5.92 6.86 6.22
N ILE A 105 -5.89 5.69 6.88
CA ILE A 105 -5.24 4.48 6.37
C ILE A 105 -5.83 4.07 5.02
N ALA A 106 -7.15 4.09 4.86
CA ALA A 106 -7.80 3.81 3.57
C ALA A 106 -7.36 4.79 2.47
N MET A 107 -7.24 6.08 2.79
CA MET A 107 -6.76 7.09 1.85
C MET A 107 -5.28 6.89 1.47
N ILE A 108 -4.42 6.58 2.45
CA ILE A 108 -2.99 6.31 2.22
C ILE A 108 -2.81 5.04 1.38
N ALA A 109 -3.53 3.96 1.66
CA ALA A 109 -3.49 2.73 0.88
C ALA A 109 -3.94 2.97 -0.58
N THR A 110 -4.98 3.78 -0.76
CA THR A 110 -5.44 4.22 -2.09
C THR A 110 -4.37 5.05 -2.80
N ALA A 111 -3.72 5.98 -2.09
CA ALA A 111 -2.63 6.79 -2.63
C ALA A 111 -1.42 5.92 -3.02
N LEU A 112 -0.96 5.02 -2.15
CA LEU A 112 0.13 4.08 -2.43
C LEU A 112 -0.18 3.26 -3.68
N THR A 113 -1.39 2.72 -3.80
CA THR A 113 -1.81 1.94 -4.96
C THR A 113 -1.81 2.80 -6.22
N SER A 114 -2.46 3.97 -6.18
CA SER A 114 -2.55 4.89 -7.32
C SER A 114 -1.16 5.36 -7.80
N TRP A 115 -0.28 5.77 -6.89
CA TRP A 115 1.09 6.16 -7.23
C TRP A 115 1.93 5.00 -7.74
N THR A 116 1.80 3.79 -7.17
CA THR A 116 2.53 2.61 -7.64
C THR A 116 2.15 2.26 -9.08
N TYR A 117 0.86 2.35 -9.43
CA TYR A 117 0.41 2.07 -10.80
C TYR A 117 0.82 3.16 -11.81
N ARG A 118 0.93 4.42 -11.38
CA ARG A 118 1.42 5.53 -12.22
C ARG A 118 2.94 5.59 -12.32
N HIS A 119 3.67 4.96 -11.41
CA HIS A 119 5.13 4.97 -11.42
C HIS A 119 5.67 4.08 -12.55
N GLN A 120 6.70 4.60 -13.21
CA GLN A 120 7.48 3.89 -14.23
C GLN A 120 8.88 3.72 -13.68
N ASP A 121 9.48 2.54 -13.86
CA ASP A 121 10.87 2.34 -13.45
C ASP A 121 11.81 3.12 -14.38
N SER A 122 12.88 3.69 -13.81
CA SER A 122 13.84 4.50 -14.57
C SER A 122 14.66 3.66 -15.56
N SER A 123 14.66 2.33 -15.44
CA SER A 123 15.36 1.40 -16.34
C SER A 123 14.80 1.37 -17.76
N VAL A 124 13.54 1.75 -17.96
CA VAL A 124 12.94 1.85 -19.29
C VAL A 124 13.49 3.04 -20.09
N ILE A 125 13.94 4.11 -19.42
CA ILE A 125 14.44 5.33 -20.09
C ILE A 125 15.82 5.09 -20.72
N THR A 126 16.67 4.24 -20.11
CA THR A 126 18.06 4.06 -20.55
C THR A 126 18.21 3.19 -21.81
N SER A 127 17.17 2.47 -22.24
CA SER A 127 17.25 1.58 -23.41
C SER A 127 16.83 2.25 -24.74
N GLY A 128 16.37 3.51 -24.70
CA GLY A 128 15.83 4.24 -25.85
C GLY A 128 16.76 5.29 -26.49
N ASP A 129 17.82 5.73 -25.80
CA ASP A 129 18.69 6.84 -26.25
C ASP A 129 19.88 6.39 -27.13
N GLY A 130 19.70 5.32 -27.91
CA GLY A 130 20.74 4.74 -28.78
C GLY A 130 20.80 5.26 -30.21
N LEU A 131 19.94 6.20 -30.61
CA LEU A 131 19.94 6.77 -31.96
C LEU A 131 20.21 8.28 -31.90
N ALA A 132 21.50 8.61 -31.76
CA ALA A 132 21.97 9.95 -32.08
C ALA A 132 21.73 10.23 -33.58
N PRO A 133 21.16 11.38 -33.97
CA PRO A 133 21.17 11.79 -35.35
C PRO A 133 22.61 12.12 -35.74
N GLY A 134 23.13 11.36 -36.69
CA GLY A 134 24.44 11.57 -37.27
C GLY A 134 24.59 13.00 -37.80
N SER A 135 25.71 13.62 -37.46
CA SER A 135 26.21 14.84 -38.07
C SER A 135 26.48 14.61 -39.56
N GLY A 136 25.55 15.03 -40.41
CA GLY A 136 25.79 15.21 -41.84
C GLY A 136 26.15 16.67 -42.11
N ARG A 137 27.43 16.91 -42.43
CA ARG A 137 27.88 18.10 -43.15
C ARG A 137 27.33 18.07 -44.57
#